data_AF-A0A895XMA9-F1
#
_entry.id   AF-A0A895XMA9-F1
#
_cell.length_a   1.000
_cell.length_b   1.000
_cell.length_c   1.000
_cell.angle_alpha   90.00
_cell.angle_beta   90.00
_cell.angle_gamma   90.00
#
_symmetry.space_group_name_H-M   'P 1'
#
loop_
_entity.id
_entity.type
_entity.pdbx_description
1 polymer ?
#
loop_
_entity_poly.entity_id
_entity_poly.type
_entity_poly.pdbx_seq_one_letter_code
_entity_poly.pdbx_strand_id
1 'polypeptide(L)'
;MSDVKIADPRDIIIKPVISEKSYTLLGEGKYTFEVDTRANKSHIKIAVAQIFNVQVKSVNTINRQGKRKRTRDGWGKRKNVKHAIITVDGDPGRLGEIFGGPVS
;
A
#
# COMPACT_ATOMS: atom_id res chain seq x y z
N MET A 1 4.97 -18.69 25.48
CA MET A 1 4.91 -17.35 24.86
C MET A 1 4.78 -17.60 23.38
N SER A 2 3.59 -17.34 22.82
CA SER A 2 3.27 -17.68 21.43
C SER A 2 4.23 -16.98 20.47
N ASP A 3 4.85 -17.74 19.58
CA ASP A 3 5.51 -17.23 18.39
C ASP A 3 4.58 -16.26 17.68
N VAL A 4 4.81 -14.96 17.88
CA VAL A 4 4.19 -13.94 17.06
C VAL A 4 4.82 -14.16 15.69
N LYS A 5 4.13 -14.89 14.81
CA LYS A 5 4.45 -14.95 13.38
C LYS A 5 4.47 -13.50 12.89
N ILE A 6 5.65 -12.90 12.88
CA ILE A 6 5.93 -11.71 12.08
C ILE A 6 5.73 -12.20 10.65
N ALA A 7 4.58 -11.87 10.06
CA ALA A 7 4.31 -12.14 8.66
C ALA A 7 5.47 -11.57 7.84
N ASP A 8 5.90 -12.28 6.79
CA ASP A 8 6.94 -11.76 5.91
C ASP A 8 6.51 -10.35 5.47
N PRO A 9 7.41 -9.35 5.52
CA PRO A 9 7.09 -7.99 5.10
C PRO A 9 6.36 -7.94 3.74
N ARG A 10 6.69 -8.85 2.83
CA ARG A 10 6.12 -8.96 1.48
C ARG A 10 4.66 -9.44 1.49
N ASP A 11 4.21 -10.11 2.53
CA ASP A 11 2.80 -10.50 2.69
C ASP A 11 1.91 -9.28 3.01
N ILE A 12 2.48 -8.23 3.60
CA ILE A 12 1.75 -7.02 3.99
C ILE A 12 1.49 -6.11 2.78
N ILE A 13 2.47 -5.97 1.88
CA ILE A 13 2.41 -5.11 0.69
C ILE A 13 1.98 -5.95 -0.51
N ILE A 14 0.75 -5.75 -0.99
CA ILE A 14 0.18 -6.60 -2.05
C ILE A 14 0.55 -6.08 -3.45
N LYS A 15 0.29 -4.79 -3.73
CA LYS A 15 0.56 -4.17 -5.05
C LYS A 15 0.50 -2.64 -5.02
N PRO A 16 1.18 -1.95 -5.96
CA PRO A 16 1.00 -0.51 -6.14
C PRO A 16 -0.41 -0.18 -6.66
N VAL A 17 -0.92 0.98 -6.26
CA VAL A 17 -2.17 1.53 -6.78
C VAL A 17 -1.86 2.54 -7.86
N ILE A 18 -2.34 2.29 -9.08
CA ILE A 18 -2.13 3.13 -10.25
C ILE A 18 -3.45 3.83 -10.61
N SER A 19 -3.46 5.15 -10.50
CA SER A 19 -4.58 6.05 -10.79
C SER A 19 -4.07 7.49 -10.95
N GLU A 20 -4.82 8.38 -11.59
CA GLU A 20 -4.44 9.80 -11.70
C GLU A 20 -4.09 10.42 -10.34
N LYS A 21 -4.94 10.22 -9.34
CA LYS A 21 -4.71 10.72 -7.98
C LYS A 21 -3.44 10.17 -7.34
N SER A 22 -3.10 8.89 -7.56
CA SER A 22 -1.88 8.34 -6.99
C SER A 22 -0.66 8.99 -7.64
N TYR A 23 -0.69 9.24 -8.96
CA TYR A 23 0.37 9.96 -9.66
C TYR A 23 0.53 11.41 -9.18
N THR A 24 -0.56 12.14 -8.94
CA THR A 24 -0.49 13.48 -8.34
C THR A 24 0.23 13.46 -6.99
N LEU A 25 -0.07 12.47 -6.17
CA LEU A 25 0.55 12.31 -4.85
C LEU A 25 2.03 11.89 -4.93
N LEU A 26 2.48 11.24 -6.02
CA LEU A 26 3.90 10.91 -6.20
C LEU A 26 4.77 12.16 -6.22
N GLY A 27 4.31 13.26 -6.84
CA GLY A 27 5.03 14.55 -6.84
C GLY A 27 5.20 15.17 -5.45
N GLU A 28 4.41 14.73 -4.46
CA GLU A 28 4.52 15.13 -3.06
C GLU A 28 5.30 14.11 -2.21
N GLY A 29 5.96 13.12 -2.82
CA GLY A 29 6.68 12.04 -2.12
C GLY A 29 5.74 11.03 -1.42
N LYS A 30 4.50 10.90 -1.89
CA LYS A 30 3.49 10.01 -1.32
C LYS A 30 3.18 8.84 -2.25
N TYR A 31 3.41 7.63 -1.76
CA TYR A 31 3.24 6.38 -2.50
C TYR A 31 2.03 5.61 -2.01
N THR A 32 1.22 5.07 -2.93
CA THR A 32 -0.03 4.37 -2.57
C THR A 32 0.03 2.89 -2.90
N PHE A 33 -0.25 2.05 -1.91
CA PHE A 33 -0.27 0.59 -2.03
C PHE A 33 -1.60 -0.01 -1.60
N GLU A 34 -2.00 -1.11 -2.22
CA GLU A 34 -2.95 -2.05 -1.64
C GLU A 34 -2.19 -2.94 -0.65
N VAL A 35 -2.70 -3.02 0.58
CA VAL A 35 -2.08 -3.74 1.69
C VAL A 35 -3.07 -4.74 2.28
N ASP A 36 -2.56 -5.68 3.07
CA ASP A 36 -3.42 -6.62 3.80
C ASP A 36 -4.41 -5.88 4.72
N THR A 37 -5.68 -6.29 4.64
CA THR A 37 -6.78 -5.70 5.41
C THR A 37 -6.63 -5.82 6.93
N ARG A 38 -5.80 -6.75 7.42
CA ARG A 38 -5.49 -6.99 8.83
C ARG A 38 -4.25 -6.21 9.30
N ALA A 39 -3.44 -5.66 8.38
CA ALA A 39 -2.21 -4.97 8.73
C ALA A 39 -2.44 -3.65 9.50
N ASN A 40 -1.65 -3.41 10.55
CA ASN A 40 -1.62 -2.15 11.27
C ASN A 40 -0.61 -1.18 10.63
N LYS A 41 -0.76 0.14 10.88
CA LYS A 41 0.12 1.19 10.35
C LYS A 41 1.59 0.95 10.70
N SER A 42 1.87 0.48 11.92
CA SER A 42 3.24 0.17 12.36
C SER A 42 3.86 -0.97 11.54
N HIS A 43 3.10 -2.02 11.25
CA HIS A 43 3.57 -3.14 10.41
C HIS A 43 3.83 -2.68 8.98
N ILE A 44 2.95 -1.86 8.40
CA ILE A 44 3.13 -1.30 7.06
C ILE A 44 4.39 -0.43 7.01
N LYS A 45 4.62 0.40 8.03
CA LYS A 45 5.82 1.25 8.13
C LYS A 45 7.10 0.41 8.12
N ILE A 46 7.16 -0.62 8.95
CA ILE A 46 8.31 -1.53 9.04
C ILE A 46 8.51 -2.28 7.71
N ALA A 47 7.43 -2.80 7.12
CA ALA A 47 7.51 -3.57 5.89
C ALA A 47 8.01 -2.73 4.70
N VAL A 48 7.50 -1.50 4.52
CA VAL A 48 7.97 -0.60 3.46
C VAL A 48 9.43 -0.23 3.66
N ALA A 49 9.83 0.11 4.89
CA ALA A 49 11.21 0.45 5.21
C ALA A 49 12.17 -0.71 4.90
N GLN A 50 11.78 -1.94 5.23
CA GLN A 50 12.59 -3.14 4.99
C GLN A 50 12.66 -3.55 3.51
N ILE A 51 11.53 -3.54 2.79
CA ILE A 51 11.49 -4.00 1.39
C ILE A 51 12.20 -3.02 0.47
N PHE A 52 11.97 -1.72 0.68
CA PHE A 52 12.43 -0.68 -0.25
C PHE A 52 13.63 0.10 0.26
N ASN A 53 14.10 -0.16 1.49
CA ASN A 53 15.22 0.51 2.13
C ASN A 53 15.08 2.04 2.17
N VAL A 54 13.90 2.52 2.56
CA VAL A 54 13.54 3.95 2.61
C VAL A 54 13.12 4.40 4.00
N GLN A 55 13.27 5.69 4.28
CA GLN A 55 12.80 6.28 5.53
C GLN A 55 11.34 6.73 5.41
N VAL A 56 10.46 6.04 6.13
CA VAL A 56 9.01 6.36 6.13
C VAL A 56 8.68 7.40 7.19
N LYS A 57 8.13 8.54 6.77
CA LYS A 57 7.67 9.63 7.64
C LYS A 57 6.34 9.29 8.29
N SER A 58 5.31 9.01 7.48
CA SER A 58 3.95 8.76 7.96
C SER A 58 3.20 7.76 7.10
N VAL A 59 2.24 7.04 7.70
CA VAL A 59 1.39 6.08 7.02
C VAL A 59 -0.08 6.39 7.28
N ASN A 60 -0.82 6.61 6.21
CA ASN A 60 -2.25 6.86 6.25
C ASN A 60 -2.97 5.68 5.59
N THR A 61 -4.00 5.13 6.24
CA THR A 61 -4.69 3.93 5.75
C THR A 61 -6.18 4.18 5.61
N ILE A 62 -6.79 3.62 4.58
CA ILE A 62 -8.23 3.65 4.35
C ILE A 62 -8.75 2.27 3.94
N ASN A 63 -9.86 1.84 4.53
CA ASN A 63 -10.55 0.62 4.15
C ASN A 63 -11.59 0.94 3.08
N ARG A 64 -11.44 0.35 1.90
CA ARG A 64 -12.38 0.48 0.78
C ARG A 64 -13.25 -0.75 0.67
N GLN A 65 -14.56 -0.54 0.82
CA GLN A 65 -15.54 -1.60 0.63
C GLN A 65 -15.61 -2.02 -0.85
N GLY A 66 -15.65 -3.33 -1.08
CA GLY A 66 -15.81 -3.89 -2.40
C GLY A 66 -17.20 -3.58 -2.98
N LYS A 67 -17.24 -3.14 -4.23
CA LYS A 67 -18.51 -2.80 -4.91
C LYS A 67 -19.34 -4.07 -5.15
N ARG A 68 -20.65 -3.97 -4.90
CA ARG A 68 -21.63 -4.98 -5.31
C ARG A 68 -21.81 -4.93 -6.83
N LYS A 69 -21.86 -6.09 -7.49
CA LYS A 69 -21.97 -6.22 -8.95
C LYS A 69 -23.02 -7.28 -9.27
N ARG A 70 -23.88 -6.97 -10.25
CA ARG A 70 -24.89 -7.90 -10.74
C ARG A 70 -24.26 -8.80 -11.81
N THR A 71 -24.54 -10.09 -11.70
CA THR A 71 -24.24 -11.13 -12.69
C THR A 71 -25.53 -11.84 -13.08
N ARG A 72 -25.48 -12.72 -14.09
CA ARG A 72 -26.64 -13.49 -14.54
C ARG A 72 -27.32 -14.24 -13.39
N ASP A 73 -26.50 -14.82 -12.50
CA ASP A 73 -26.98 -15.70 -11.44
C ASP A 73 -27.26 -14.97 -10.10
N GLY A 74 -27.03 -13.65 -10.02
CA GLY A 74 -27.38 -12.87 -8.82
C GLY A 74 -26.51 -11.65 -8.51
N TRP A 75 -26.37 -11.33 -7.23
CA TRP A 75 -25.55 -10.22 -6.74
C TRP A 75 -24.24 -10.74 -6.14
N GLY A 76 -23.12 -10.50 -6.81
CA GLY A 76 -21.78 -10.72 -6.26
C GLY A 76 -21.20 -9.46 -5.61
N LYS A 77 -20.13 -9.63 -4.82
CA LYS A 77 -19.37 -8.52 -4.23
C LYS A 77 -17.88 -8.70 -4.47
N ARG A 78 -17.19 -7.63 -4.87
CA ARG A 78 -15.72 -7.65 -4.97
C ARG A 78 -15.09 -7.71 -3.57
N LYS A 79 -13.84 -8.17 -3.47
CA LYS A 79 -13.10 -8.14 -2.20
C LYS A 79 -12.99 -6.71 -1.64
N ASN A 80 -13.06 -6.60 -0.32
CA ASN A 80 -12.66 -5.37 0.36
C ASN A 80 -11.14 -5.25 0.29
N VAL A 81 -10.64 -4.01 0.21
CA VAL A 81 -9.20 -3.74 0.14
C VAL A 81 -8.85 -2.64 1.12
N LYS A 82 -7.62 -2.65 1.63
CA LYS A 82 -7.07 -1.54 2.40
C LYS A 82 -6.03 -0.84 1.53
N HIS A 83 -6.14 0.48 1.42
CA HIS A 83 -5.12 1.30 0.77
C HIS A 83 -4.27 1.97 1.85
N ALA A 84 -2.96 1.97 1.64
CA ALA A 84 -1.99 2.70 2.44
C ALA A 84 -1.33 3.76 1.58
N ILE A 85 -1.42 5.02 2.02
CA ILE A 85 -0.69 6.16 1.48
C ILE A 85 0.50 6.38 2.41
N ILE A 86 1.70 6.20 1.89
CA ILE A 86 2.94 6.27 2.64
C ILE A 86 3.71 7.51 2.19
N THR A 87 4.03 8.38 3.14
CA THR A 87 4.90 9.53 2.93
C THR A 87 6.33 9.12 3.23
N VAL A 88 7.23 9.31 2.27
CA VAL A 88 8.67 9.07 2.41
C VAL A 88 9.36 10.40 2.68
N ASP A 89 10.45 10.36 3.45
CA ASP A 89 11.34 11.51 3.64
C ASP A 89 12.65 11.23 2.90
N GLY A 90 13.06 12.13 2.01
CA GLY A 90 14.29 11.98 1.22
C GLY A 90 14.17 11.13 -0.04
N ASP A 91 15.22 10.36 -0.34
CA ASP A 91 15.34 9.58 -1.57
C ASP A 91 14.32 8.44 -1.62
N PRO A 92 13.43 8.40 -2.64
CA PRO A 92 12.46 7.32 -2.80
C PRO A 92 13.10 5.98 -3.16
N GLY A 93 14.37 5.94 -3.54
CA GLY A 93 15.11 4.71 -3.85
C GLY A 93 14.32 3.80 -4.80
N ARG A 94 14.18 2.52 -4.42
CA ARG A 94 13.48 1.50 -5.22
C ARG A 94 11.97 1.73 -5.35
N LEU A 95 11.36 2.63 -4.57
CA LEU A 95 9.95 2.99 -4.75
C LEU A 95 9.73 3.78 -6.04
N GLY A 96 10.66 4.66 -6.41
CA GLY A 96 10.55 5.46 -7.65
C GLY A 96 10.51 4.60 -8.91
N GLU A 97 11.29 3.50 -8.92
CA GLU A 97 11.34 2.55 -10.02
C GLU A 97 10.00 1.84 -10.27
N ILE A 98 9.28 1.50 -9.19
CA ILE A 98 8.03 0.73 -9.26
C ILE A 98 6.87 1.54 -9.86
N PHE A 99 6.90 2.86 -9.71
CA PHE A 99 5.87 3.74 -10.24
C PHE A 99 6.23 4.37 -11.60
N GLY A 100 7.41 4.05 -12.15
CA GLY A 100 7.75 4.36 -13.55
C GLY A 100 8.75 5.49 -13.79
N GLY A 101 9.59 5.87 -12.82
CA GLY A 101 10.77 6.73 -13.08
C GLY A 101 10.78 8.08 -12.35
N PRO A 102 11.88 8.84 -12.44
CA PRO A 102 12.39 9.66 -11.34
C PRO A 102 11.46 10.82 -11.02
N VAL A 103 11.01 10.89 -9.77
CA VAL A 103 10.52 12.14 -9.19
C VAL A 103 11.76 12.90 -8.73
N SER A 104 12.24 13.79 -9.60
CA SER A 104 13.27 14.80 -9.29
C SER A 104 12.70 15.91 -8.42
#